data_AF-A0AAU7EE19-F1
#
_entry.id   AF-A0AAU7EE19-F1
#
_cell.length_a   1.000
_cell.length_b   1.000
_cell.length_c   1.000
_cell.angle_alpha   90.00
_cell.angle_beta   90.00
_cell.angle_gamma   90.00
#
_symmetry.space_group_name_H-M   'P 1'
#
loop_
_entity.id
_entity.type
_entity.pdbx_description
1 polymer ?
#
loop_
_entity_poly.entity_id
_entity_poly.type
_entity_poly.pdbx_seq_one_letter_code
_entity_poly.pdbx_strand_id
1 'polypeptide(L)'
;MTEIPLLTFDKLFDLVEENRFANESDKKIAEKILEAENEWGDWKTSVKNLNEFIIVLEKEVGGTVTKTSLSKLLKKYNRNIAQNMWEAETVCSLLEIFDFTQETELRKIFNELTEKVKTE
;
A
#
# COMPACT_ATOMS: atom_id res chain seq x y z
N MET A 1 -22.19 -8.19 3.51
CA MET A 1 -20.87 -7.65 3.12
C MET A 1 -21.01 -6.14 3.14
N THR A 2 -20.41 -5.47 4.10
CA THR A 2 -20.31 -4.01 4.10
C THR A 2 -19.40 -3.64 2.92
N GLU A 3 -19.96 -2.97 1.91
CA GLU A 3 -19.18 -2.39 0.82
C GLU A 3 -18.23 -1.38 1.44
N ILE A 4 -16.94 -1.71 1.48
CA ILE A 4 -15.89 -0.74 1.80
C ILE A 4 -15.81 0.16 0.57
N PRO A 5 -16.18 1.46 0.67
CA PRO A 5 -15.95 2.44 -0.36
C PRO A 5 -14.50 2.38 -0.81
N LEU A 6 -14.33 2.20 -2.10
CA LEU A 6 -13.02 2.05 -2.70
C LEU A 6 -12.31 3.41 -2.62
N LEU A 7 -11.24 3.49 -1.82
CA LEU A 7 -10.33 4.63 -1.87
C LEU A 7 -9.44 4.47 -3.10
N THR A 8 -9.61 5.36 -4.08
CA THR A 8 -8.78 5.38 -5.30
C THR A 8 -7.45 6.07 -5.03
N PHE A 9 -6.44 5.78 -5.85
CA PHE A 9 -5.15 6.46 -5.76
C PHE A 9 -5.27 7.96 -6.05
N ASP A 10 -6.08 8.36 -7.05
CA ASP A 10 -6.36 9.78 -7.32
C ASP A 10 -6.91 10.50 -6.09
N LYS A 11 -7.90 9.89 -5.41
CA LYS A 11 -8.47 10.50 -4.20
C LYS A 11 -7.45 10.52 -3.06
N LEU A 12 -6.63 9.47 -2.92
CA LEU A 12 -5.57 9.44 -1.91
C LEU A 12 -4.53 10.54 -2.16
N PHE A 13 -4.17 10.78 -3.42
CA PHE A 13 -3.27 11.84 -3.85
C PHE A 13 -3.84 13.23 -3.50
N ASP A 14 -5.09 13.51 -3.86
CA ASP A 14 -5.76 14.77 -3.54
C ASP A 14 -5.74 15.05 -2.02
N LEU A 15 -5.98 14.02 -1.19
CA LEU A 15 -5.96 14.16 0.27
C LEU A 15 -4.57 14.50 0.81
N VAL A 16 -3.51 13.93 0.23
CA VAL A 16 -2.12 14.20 0.62
C VAL A 16 -1.73 15.62 0.22
N GLU A 17 -1.99 16.00 -1.03
CA GLU A 17 -1.67 17.33 -1.57
C GLU A 17 -2.41 18.46 -0.84
N GLU A 18 -3.69 18.24 -0.54
CA GLU A 18 -4.51 19.22 0.16
C GLU A 18 -4.35 19.15 1.70
N ASN A 19 -3.46 18.27 2.19
CA ASN A 19 -3.16 18.08 3.61
C ASN A 19 -4.42 17.80 4.47
N ARG A 20 -5.32 16.95 3.96
CA ARG A 20 -6.58 16.54 4.59
C ARG A 20 -6.45 15.28 5.45
N PHE A 21 -5.39 15.20 6.24
CA PHE A 21 -5.22 14.13 7.20
C PHE A 21 -5.18 14.71 8.61
N ALA A 22 -6.04 14.20 9.50
CA ALA A 22 -6.09 14.63 10.89
C ALA A 22 -4.80 14.35 11.68
N ASN A 23 -3.96 13.41 11.25
CA ASN A 23 -2.68 13.12 11.90
C ASN A 23 -1.56 12.80 10.90
N GLU A 24 -0.33 13.06 11.35
CA GLU A 24 0.88 12.90 10.54
C GLU A 24 1.15 11.42 10.19
N SER A 25 0.82 10.49 11.09
CA SER A 25 1.04 9.06 10.84
C SER A 25 0.21 8.55 9.65
N ASP A 26 -1.07 8.88 9.60
CA ASP A 26 -1.96 8.51 8.49
C ASP A 26 -1.53 9.19 7.19
N LYS A 27 -1.07 10.44 7.25
CA LYS A 27 -0.47 11.12 6.10
C LYS A 27 0.77 10.37 5.58
N LYS A 28 1.70 10.00 6.47
CA LYS A 28 2.90 9.24 6.10
C LYS A 28 2.56 7.87 5.50
N ILE A 29 1.54 7.20 6.04
CA ILE A 29 1.02 5.95 5.46
C ILE A 29 0.49 6.20 4.05
N ALA A 30 -0.31 7.24 3.84
CA ALA A 30 -0.85 7.60 2.52
C ALA A 30 0.27 7.92 1.51
N GLU A 31 1.27 8.71 1.91
CA GLU A 31 2.45 9.01 1.10
C GLU A 31 3.17 7.72 0.66
N LYS A 32 3.42 6.79 1.60
CA LYS A 32 4.09 5.51 1.29
C LYS A 32 3.27 4.59 0.40
N ILE A 33 1.93 4.66 0.45
CA ILE A 33 1.06 3.94 -0.49
C ILE A 33 1.20 4.52 -1.90
N LEU A 34 1.24 5.85 -2.04
CA LEU A 34 1.42 6.52 -3.33
C LEU A 34 2.83 6.32 -3.90
N GLU A 35 3.86 6.32 -3.06
CA GLU A 35 5.23 5.94 -3.47
C GLU A 35 5.24 4.50 -4.01
N ALA A 36 4.68 3.56 -3.25
CA ALA A 36 4.61 2.16 -3.67
C ALA A 36 3.83 1.96 -4.98
N GLU A 37 2.78 2.76 -5.21
CA GLU A 37 1.99 2.75 -6.45
C GLU A 37 2.75 3.37 -7.63
N ASN A 38 3.45 4.48 -7.44
CA ASN A 38 4.27 5.10 -8.49
C ASN A 38 5.44 4.21 -8.90
N GLU A 39 6.07 3.52 -7.94
CA GLU A 39 7.16 2.56 -8.17
C GLU A 39 6.66 1.25 -8.77
N TRP A 40 5.34 1.02 -8.73
CA TRP A 40 4.72 -0.22 -9.15
C TRP A 40 4.88 -0.49 -10.65
N GLY A 41 5.27 0.46 -11.50
CA GLY A 41 5.59 0.21 -12.91
C GLY A 41 4.49 -0.48 -13.77
N ASP A 42 4.85 -0.90 -14.99
CA ASP A 42 3.93 -1.42 -16.03
C ASP A 42 3.43 -2.87 -15.83
N TRP A 43 3.82 -3.58 -14.77
CA TRP A 43 3.51 -5.02 -14.68
C TRP A 43 2.08 -5.33 -14.21
N LYS A 44 1.32 -4.33 -13.75
CA LYS A 44 -0.04 -4.46 -13.17
C LYS A 44 -0.94 -3.24 -13.47
N THR A 45 -0.93 -2.80 -14.73
CA THR A 45 -1.54 -1.59 -15.31
C THR A 45 -3.05 -1.34 -15.09
N SER A 46 -3.72 -1.98 -14.14
CA SER A 46 -5.17 -1.84 -13.95
C SER A 46 -5.61 -1.68 -12.50
N VAL A 47 -4.69 -1.55 -11.54
CA VAL A 47 -5.05 -1.30 -10.14
C VAL A 47 -5.41 0.18 -9.99
N LYS A 48 -6.64 0.48 -9.54
CA LYS A 48 -7.14 1.86 -9.38
C LYS A 48 -7.37 2.28 -7.94
N ASN A 49 -7.39 1.32 -7.03
CA ASN A 49 -7.76 1.55 -5.63
C ASN A 49 -7.02 0.60 -4.68
N LEU A 50 -7.03 0.98 -3.40
CA LEU A 50 -6.32 0.27 -2.34
C LEU A 50 -6.80 -1.18 -2.18
N ASN A 51 -8.07 -1.48 -2.48
CA ASN A 51 -8.60 -2.85 -2.37
C ASN A 51 -8.08 -3.76 -3.49
N GLU A 52 -8.06 -3.30 -4.73
CA GLU A 52 -7.44 -4.02 -5.84
C GLU A 52 -5.94 -4.23 -5.56
N PHE A 53 -5.28 -3.20 -5.02
CA PHE A 53 -3.87 -3.21 -4.69
C PHE A 53 -3.52 -4.31 -3.70
N ILE A 54 -4.22 -4.35 -2.58
CA ILE A 54 -3.98 -5.36 -1.54
C ILE A 54 -4.33 -6.77 -2.03
N ILE A 55 -5.39 -6.95 -2.84
CA ILE A 55 -5.72 -8.26 -3.44
C ILE A 55 -4.57 -8.77 -4.31
N VAL A 56 -3.95 -7.87 -5.06
CA VAL A 56 -2.83 -8.23 -5.92
C VAL A 56 -1.58 -8.57 -5.10
N LEU A 57 -1.30 -7.84 -4.02
CA LEU A 57 -0.23 -8.20 -3.07
C LEU A 57 -0.47 -9.56 -2.41
N GLU A 58 -1.70 -9.83 -1.96
CA GLU A 58 -2.06 -11.09 -1.33
C GLU A 58 -1.82 -12.28 -2.26
N LYS A 59 -2.10 -12.12 -3.55
CA LYS A 59 -1.77 -13.13 -4.57
C LYS A 59 -0.26 -13.35 -4.71
N GLU A 60 0.54 -12.28 -4.71
CA GLU A 60 2.00 -12.39 -4.83
C GLU A 60 2.67 -13.05 -3.63
N VAL A 61 2.21 -12.71 -2.42
CA VAL A 61 2.74 -13.30 -1.18
C VAL A 61 2.13 -14.68 -0.88
N GLY A 62 1.04 -15.04 -1.57
CA GLY A 62 0.31 -16.29 -1.37
C GLY A 62 -0.53 -16.33 -0.08
N GLY A 63 -1.06 -15.19 0.37
CA GLY A 63 -1.85 -15.07 1.60
C GLY A 63 -1.85 -13.66 2.18
N THR A 64 -1.96 -13.55 3.51
CA THR A 64 -2.02 -12.26 4.21
C THR A 64 -0.73 -11.45 4.06
N VAL A 65 -0.88 -10.16 3.76
CA VAL A 65 0.23 -9.22 3.63
C VAL A 65 0.56 -8.61 5.00
N THR A 66 1.77 -8.90 5.47
CA THR A 66 2.33 -8.50 6.77
C THR A 66 3.77 -8.05 6.55
N LYS A 67 4.39 -7.38 7.53
CA LYS A 67 5.83 -7.04 7.49
C LYS A 67 6.71 -8.26 7.18
N THR A 68 6.35 -9.43 7.73
CA THR A 68 7.08 -10.69 7.50
C THR A 68 6.91 -11.22 6.08
N SER A 69 5.70 -11.23 5.52
CA SER A 69 5.47 -11.73 4.16
C SER A 69 6.04 -10.79 3.11
N LEU A 70 5.95 -9.48 3.30
CA LEU A 70 6.64 -8.49 2.45
C LEU A 70 8.16 -8.63 2.53
N SER A 71 8.73 -8.83 3.71
CA SER A 71 10.19 -9.07 3.85
C SER A 71 10.64 -10.33 3.10
N LYS A 72 9.81 -11.38 3.07
CA LYS A 72 10.09 -12.59 2.27
C LYS A 72 9.99 -12.30 0.77
N LEU A 73 8.99 -11.52 0.36
CA LEU A 73 8.80 -11.10 -1.03
C LEU A 73 9.97 -10.24 -1.53
N LEU A 74 10.42 -9.27 -0.73
CA LEU A 74 11.60 -8.46 -1.04
C LEU A 74 12.85 -9.32 -1.24
N LYS A 75 13.09 -10.29 -0.34
CA LYS A 75 14.19 -11.24 -0.50
C LYS A 75 14.09 -12.07 -1.79
N LYS A 76 12.88 -12.37 -2.26
CA LYS A 76 12.66 -13.07 -3.54
C LYS A 76 13.03 -12.15 -4.71
N TYR A 77 12.55 -10.91 -4.74
CA TYR A 77 12.87 -9.94 -5.79
C TYR A 77 14.36 -9.61 -5.84
N ASN A 78 15.01 -9.42 -4.69
CA ASN A 78 16.44 -9.12 -4.61
C ASN A 78 17.35 -10.22 -5.16
N ARG A 79 16.89 -11.48 -5.25
CA ARG A 79 17.65 -12.56 -5.91
C ARG A 79 17.84 -12.33 -7.40
N ASN A 80 16.94 -11.57 -8.03
CA ASN A 80 16.98 -11.25 -9.44
C ASN A 80 16.59 -9.78 -9.66
N ILE A 81 17.33 -8.89 -8.98
CA ILE A 81 17.02 -7.46 -8.93
C ILE A 81 17.03 -6.80 -10.31
N ALA A 82 17.86 -7.30 -11.24
CA ALA A 82 17.90 -6.79 -12.61
C ALA A 82 16.56 -6.90 -13.34
N GLN A 83 15.68 -7.82 -12.91
CA GLN A 83 14.35 -8.00 -13.46
C GLN A 83 13.23 -7.50 -12.55
N ASN A 84 13.52 -7.27 -11.26
CA ASN A 84 12.50 -6.98 -10.24
C ASN A 84 12.80 -5.68 -9.47
N MET A 85 13.50 -4.72 -10.11
CA MET A 85 13.95 -3.50 -9.44
C MET A 85 12.75 -2.69 -8.92
N TRP A 86 11.78 -2.43 -9.80
CA TRP A 86 10.57 -1.68 -9.45
C TRP A 86 9.73 -2.39 -8.39
N GLU A 87 9.58 -3.71 -8.51
CA GLU A 87 8.87 -4.53 -7.53
C GLU A 87 9.56 -4.53 -6.16
N ALA A 88 10.89 -4.45 -6.14
CA ALA A 88 11.64 -4.31 -4.89
C ALA A 88 11.39 -2.94 -4.23
N GLU A 89 11.43 -1.85 -5.01
CA GLU A 89 11.16 -0.49 -4.50
C GLU A 89 9.75 -0.37 -3.92
N THR A 90 8.74 -0.81 -4.68
CA THR A 90 7.35 -0.94 -4.19
C THR A 90 7.29 -1.64 -2.83
N VAL A 91 7.96 -2.78 -2.69
CA VAL A 91 7.91 -3.56 -1.45
C VAL A 91 8.65 -2.85 -0.31
N CYS A 92 9.72 -2.11 -0.60
CA CYS A 92 10.39 -1.25 0.38
C CYS A 92 9.44 -0.18 0.91
N SER A 93 8.77 0.57 0.03
CA SER A 93 7.78 1.59 0.39
C SER A 93 6.65 1.02 1.25
N LEU A 94 6.15 -0.17 0.92
CA LEU A 94 5.14 -0.87 1.72
C LEU A 94 5.65 -1.36 3.09
N LEU A 95 6.93 -1.68 3.21
CA LEU A 95 7.52 -2.10 4.49
C LEU A 95 7.62 -0.93 5.48
N GLU A 96 7.89 0.27 4.99
CA GLU A 96 8.00 1.49 5.80
C GLU A 96 6.67 1.91 6.42
N ILE A 97 5.52 1.55 5.81
CA ILE A 97 4.18 1.78 6.38
C ILE A 97 4.06 1.25 7.81
N PHE A 98 4.68 0.09 8.10
CA PHE A 98 4.60 -0.55 9.42
C PHE A 98 5.34 0.21 10.52
N ASP A 99 6.14 1.22 10.19
CA ASP A 99 6.83 2.05 11.17
C ASP A 99 5.94 3.20 11.68
N PHE A 100 4.80 3.45 11.02
CA PHE A 100 3.83 4.51 11.37
C PHE A 100 2.57 4.00 12.07
N THR A 101 2.46 2.68 12.31
CA THR A 101 1.27 2.06 12.92
C THR A 101 1.64 0.85 13.79
N GLN A 102 0.74 0.47 14.70
CA GLN A 102 0.83 -0.77 15.47
C GLN A 102 0.15 -1.94 14.76
N GLU A 103 -0.59 -1.68 13.68
CA GLU A 103 -1.25 -2.72 12.90
C GLU A 103 -0.24 -3.62 12.18
N THR A 104 -0.58 -4.91 12.10
CA THR A 104 0.34 -5.95 11.62
C THR A 104 -0.01 -6.49 10.23
N GLU A 105 -1.19 -6.15 9.72
CA GLU A 105 -1.72 -6.59 8.44
C GLU A 105 -2.00 -5.38 7.54
N LEU A 106 -1.41 -5.34 6.35
CA LEU A 106 -1.52 -4.20 5.44
C LEU A 106 -2.98 -3.92 5.03
N ARG A 107 -3.80 -4.98 4.89
CA ARG A 107 -5.22 -4.84 4.62
C ARG A 107 -5.96 -4.06 5.71
N LYS A 108 -5.62 -4.29 6.98
CA LYS A 108 -6.24 -3.57 8.11
C LYS A 108 -5.84 -2.10 8.07
N ILE A 109 -4.56 -1.82 7.81
CA ILE A 109 -4.03 -0.46 7.64
C ILE A 109 -4.80 0.28 6.53
N PHE A 110 -4.97 -0.34 5.36
CA PHE A 110 -5.71 0.27 4.24
C PHE A 110 -7.18 0.50 4.57
N ASN A 111 -7.82 -0.43 5.27
CA ASN A 111 -9.20 -0.30 5.69
C ASN A 111 -9.35 0.85 6.70
N GLU A 112 -8.49 0.94 7.71
CA GLU A 112 -8.51 2.01 8.70
C GLU A 112 -8.33 3.38 8.07
N LEU A 113 -7.34 3.51 7.16
CA LEU A 113 -7.13 4.74 6.40
C LEU A 113 -8.39 5.12 5.60
N THR A 114 -9.00 4.14 4.94
CA THR A 114 -10.22 4.33 4.15
C THR A 114 -11.42 4.76 5.00
N GLU A 115 -11.60 4.18 6.20
CA GLU A 115 -12.69 4.59 7.10
C GLU A 115 -12.50 6.01 7.62
N LYS A 116 -11.28 6.39 8.03
CA LYS A 116 -10.99 7.73 8.55
C LYS A 116 -11.24 8.82 7.52
N VAL A 117 -10.89 8.57 6.26
CA VAL A 117 -11.10 9.50 5.14
C VAL A 117 -12.57 9.70 4.78
N LYS A 118 -13.48 8.80 5.16
CA LYS A 118 -14.93 9.00 4.94
C LYS A 118 -15.59 9.86 6.00
N THR A 119 -14.99 9.92 7.19
CA THR A 119 -15.57 10.64 8.32
C THR A 119 -15.26 12.15 8.27
N GLU A 120 -14.51 12.60 7.26
CA GLU A 120 -14.32 14.00 6.89
C GLU A 120 -15.26 14.42 5.75
#